data_AF-A0A9D8SKZ0-F1
#
_entry.id   AF-A0A9D8SKZ0-F1
#
_cell.length_a   1.000
_cell.length_b   1.000
_cell.length_c   1.000
_cell.angle_alpha   90.00
_cell.angle_beta   90.00
_cell.angle_gamma   90.00
#
_symmetry.space_group_name_H-M   'P 1'
#
loop_
_entity.id
_entity.type
_entity.pdbx_description
1 polymer ?
#
loop_
_entity_poly.entity_id
_entity_poly.type
_entity_poly.pdbx_seq_one_letter_code
_entity_poly.pdbx_strand_id
1 'polypeptide(L)'
;MKRQSFSFLLFLFFLFSYAADAYSESRLVGKDADFPALIEEMKESGRALSNDDLTVTADRSQPGSGIENAFDGVVETIWHSPWNEAGTYPFSIEFTFKKPEILEKLWYLPRPNGPNGYLHEYEIWGKKTPDGKWKKVQNGTLPDSGDAKFIAFRPGKYAALRLDILKGHAGFATASEFLLFRLDRERWEIDRLFSDGSFSALRTDKKGKVPADLRKRITELRSKTEDPKYLEELRLAESLLKKPKDLKRKVFQVIPKPSVREEWNTFRTGFPWCGYQPTGLTIEEGEKFAVYVEAGFGDPIPDLVINDLKCGNWNHQARFTLSRGRNYLEAPISGILYLENQAMPNREHLPVIHIENAHFMPFFQLGKTTAKEWMQMCREINLYGMAEFSSEHILITATIENVMKHLDDPVRLLKAYEFLADRYAELMGFSDEDENPVHHRPRCVMHLTEVDHMFMYATSFRTAYHRDAMKSVLNSSAFLKSGWGPWHELGHIHQMPHYCFEGMTEVTVNIYSLHMQTSLRQKARIDTPEMQKKLLEYFARPHRDYHAEEDVFMKLAMFWQLKMAFGD
;
A
#
# COMPACT_ATOMS: atom_id res chain seq x y z
N MET A 1 2.88 20.69 -58.06
CA MET A 1 3.64 21.67 -57.25
C MET A 1 3.52 21.24 -55.78
N LYS A 2 4.65 21.27 -55.06
CA LYS A 2 4.98 20.55 -53.80
C LYS A 2 3.99 20.66 -52.62
N ARG A 3 3.90 19.54 -51.85
CA ARG A 3 4.08 19.39 -50.37
C ARG A 3 3.58 17.98 -49.96
N GLN A 4 4.33 16.90 -50.15
CA GLN A 4 5.38 16.35 -49.27
C GLN A 4 5.14 16.41 -47.75
N SER A 5 4.85 15.22 -47.19
CA SER A 5 5.40 14.62 -45.95
C SER A 5 5.20 15.36 -44.62
N PHE A 6 4.11 15.05 -43.91
CA PHE A 6 3.96 15.27 -42.46
C PHE A 6 2.92 14.31 -41.85
N SER A 7 3.15 12.99 -41.87
CA SER A 7 2.29 12.06 -41.09
C SER A 7 2.96 10.77 -40.64
N PHE A 8 4.30 10.70 -40.68
CA PHE A 8 5.04 9.51 -40.23
C PHE A 8 5.73 9.70 -38.87
N LEU A 9 5.67 10.91 -38.27
CA LEU A 9 6.36 11.24 -37.02
C LEU A 9 5.51 11.17 -35.74
N LEU A 10 4.17 11.19 -35.83
CA LEU A 10 3.31 11.18 -34.64
C LEU A 10 2.98 9.78 -34.09
N PHE A 11 3.15 8.72 -34.88
CA PHE A 11 2.79 7.36 -34.45
C PHE A 11 3.95 6.58 -33.79
N LEU A 12 5.16 7.13 -33.83
CA LEU A 12 6.34 6.61 -33.12
C LEU A 12 6.46 7.14 -31.68
N PHE A 13 5.69 8.16 -31.30
CA PHE A 13 5.70 8.70 -29.94
C PHE A 13 4.89 7.86 -28.93
N PHE A 14 3.84 7.17 -29.37
CA PHE A 14 3.04 6.29 -28.50
C PHE A 14 3.57 4.85 -28.35
N LEU A 15 4.51 4.43 -29.21
CA LEU A 15 5.17 3.12 -29.09
C LEU A 15 6.39 3.13 -28.16
N PHE A 16 6.78 4.31 -27.67
CA PHE A 16 7.98 4.49 -26.87
C PHE A 16 7.75 4.98 -25.44
N SER A 17 6.54 5.42 -25.04
CA SER A 17 6.30 5.76 -23.63
C SER A 17 6.18 4.48 -22.79
N TYR A 18 5.33 3.54 -23.21
CA TYR A 18 5.04 2.37 -22.38
C TYR A 18 6.25 1.46 -22.09
N ALA A 19 7.23 1.36 -23.01
CA ALA A 19 8.42 0.54 -22.80
C ALA A 19 9.59 1.29 -22.12
N ALA A 20 9.49 2.60 -21.93
CA ALA A 20 10.46 3.39 -21.16
C ALA A 20 10.07 3.48 -19.67
N ASP A 21 8.78 3.32 -19.37
CA ASP A 21 8.20 3.74 -18.09
C ASP A 21 7.98 2.58 -17.08
N ALA A 22 8.28 1.33 -17.46
CA ALA A 22 8.06 0.13 -16.63
C ALA A 22 9.30 -0.38 -15.83
N TYR A 23 10.36 0.43 -15.71
CA TYR A 23 11.62 -0.02 -15.12
C TYR A 23 11.97 0.78 -13.88
N SER A 24 11.77 0.22 -12.69
CA SER A 24 12.79 0.23 -11.62
C SER A 24 12.35 -0.71 -10.50
N GLU A 25 13.06 -1.83 -10.34
CA GLU A 25 13.33 -2.35 -9.00
C GLU A 25 14.12 -1.27 -8.27
N SER A 26 13.46 -0.25 -7.71
CA SER A 26 14.09 0.64 -6.73
C SER A 26 14.16 -0.13 -5.42
N ARG A 27 14.92 -1.22 -5.39
CA ARG A 27 15.22 -1.93 -4.16
C ARG A 27 16.21 -1.05 -3.43
N LEU A 28 15.75 -0.41 -2.34
CA LEU A 28 16.66 0.04 -1.31
C LEU A 28 17.29 -1.22 -0.72
N VAL A 29 18.59 -1.36 -0.89
CA VAL A 29 19.34 -2.39 -0.15
C VAL A 29 19.79 -1.72 1.13
N GLY A 30 19.29 -2.22 2.26
CA GLY A 30 19.55 -1.62 3.57
C GLY A 30 21.03 -1.39 3.81
N LYS A 31 21.38 -0.24 4.40
CA LYS A 31 22.77 0.16 4.70
C LYS A 31 23.63 -0.88 5.45
N ASP A 32 23.01 -1.87 6.09
CA ASP A 32 23.67 -2.91 6.90
C ASP A 32 23.92 -4.21 6.10
N ALA A 33 23.68 -4.20 4.78
CA ALA A 33 23.94 -5.36 3.92
C ALA A 33 25.45 -5.62 3.72
N ASP A 34 25.79 -6.86 3.40
CA ASP A 34 27.13 -7.26 2.94
C ASP A 34 27.36 -6.76 1.50
N PHE A 35 27.69 -5.48 1.37
CA PHE A 35 27.89 -4.85 0.07
C PHE A 35 29.03 -5.45 -0.76
N PRO A 36 30.19 -5.83 -0.19
CA PRO A 36 31.21 -6.54 -0.95
C PRO A 36 30.68 -7.82 -1.62
N ALA A 37 29.97 -8.67 -0.88
CA ALA A 37 29.38 -9.89 -1.44
C ALA A 37 28.33 -9.57 -2.52
N LEU A 38 27.50 -8.56 -2.30
CA LEU A 38 26.47 -8.14 -3.24
C LEU A 38 27.05 -7.58 -4.55
N ILE A 39 28.13 -6.81 -4.48
CA ILE A 39 28.81 -6.26 -5.65
C ILE A 39 29.37 -7.40 -6.51
N GLU A 40 30.00 -8.40 -5.88
CA GLU A 40 30.49 -9.59 -6.58
C GLU A 40 29.33 -10.36 -7.22
N GLU A 41 28.24 -10.62 -6.50
CA GLU A 41 27.04 -11.28 -7.06
C GLU A 41 26.51 -10.51 -8.30
N MET A 42 26.43 -9.18 -8.21
CA MET A 42 25.97 -8.34 -9.33
C MET A 42 26.93 -8.40 -10.53
N LYS A 43 28.23 -8.48 -10.32
CA LYS A 43 29.24 -8.66 -11.37
C LYS A 43 29.14 -10.06 -12.00
N GLU A 44 29.01 -11.09 -11.19
CA GLU A 44 28.88 -12.49 -11.61
C GLU A 44 27.59 -12.76 -12.39
N SER A 45 26.53 -11.96 -12.17
CA SER A 45 25.29 -12.04 -12.95
C SER A 45 25.49 -11.84 -14.46
N GLY A 46 26.63 -11.29 -14.89
CA GLY A 46 26.94 -10.95 -16.28
C GLY A 46 26.18 -9.74 -16.81
N ARG A 47 25.31 -9.14 -15.99
CA ARG A 47 24.51 -7.96 -16.34
C ARG A 47 25.21 -6.65 -16.00
N ALA A 48 25.95 -6.59 -14.89
CA ALA A 48 26.76 -5.43 -14.59
C ALA A 48 27.83 -5.27 -15.67
N LEU A 49 28.00 -4.05 -16.15
CA LEU A 49 29.02 -3.69 -17.12
C LEU A 49 30.37 -3.75 -16.42
N SER A 50 31.34 -4.48 -17.00
CA SER A 50 32.70 -4.52 -16.47
C SER A 50 33.34 -3.15 -16.56
N ASN A 51 34.14 -2.77 -15.55
CA ASN A 51 34.92 -1.53 -15.57
C ASN A 51 35.91 -1.49 -16.74
N ASP A 52 36.31 -2.65 -17.27
CA ASP A 52 37.10 -2.74 -18.50
C ASP A 52 36.33 -2.29 -19.75
N ASP A 53 35.00 -2.28 -19.74
CA ASP A 53 34.18 -1.90 -20.90
C ASP A 53 33.87 -0.39 -20.95
N LEU A 54 34.28 0.38 -19.94
CA LEU A 54 34.03 1.82 -19.87
C LEU A 54 35.22 2.65 -19.38
N THR A 55 35.10 3.96 -19.54
CA THR A 55 35.98 4.98 -18.97
C THR A 55 35.11 5.97 -18.24
N VAL A 56 35.45 6.25 -16.98
CA VAL A 56 34.69 7.17 -16.12
C VAL A 56 35.52 8.41 -15.82
N THR A 57 34.89 9.58 -15.91
CA THR A 57 35.47 10.85 -15.47
C THR A 57 34.46 11.61 -14.63
N ALA A 58 34.89 12.15 -13.50
CA ALA A 58 34.17 13.23 -12.83
C ALA A 58 34.72 14.57 -13.33
N ASP A 59 33.85 15.57 -13.47
CA ASP A 59 34.25 16.94 -13.81
C ASP A 59 35.16 17.56 -12.75
N ARG A 60 34.94 17.22 -11.48
CA ARG A 60 35.78 17.60 -10.34
C ARG A 60 35.73 16.57 -9.22
N SER A 61 36.86 16.40 -8.55
CA SER A 61 37.02 15.49 -7.41
C SER A 61 37.91 16.12 -6.35
N GLN A 62 37.67 15.76 -5.10
CA GLN A 62 38.53 16.08 -3.98
C GLN A 62 39.88 15.35 -4.14
N PRO A 63 41.03 16.03 -3.98
CA PRO A 63 42.32 15.37 -3.91
C PRO A 63 42.34 14.22 -2.89
N GLY A 64 42.73 13.02 -3.34
CA GLY A 64 42.73 11.79 -2.53
C GLY A 64 41.40 11.02 -2.51
N SER A 65 40.36 11.52 -3.16
CA SER A 65 39.04 10.87 -3.26
C SER A 65 38.51 10.99 -4.69
N GLY A 66 39.31 10.50 -5.65
CA GLY A 66 39.03 10.56 -7.08
C GLY A 66 37.89 9.64 -7.51
N ILE A 67 37.49 9.74 -8.78
CA ILE A 67 36.33 9.00 -9.30
C ILE A 67 36.60 7.49 -9.37
N GLU A 68 37.86 7.11 -9.50
CA GLU A 68 38.34 5.72 -9.49
C GLU A 68 37.92 4.95 -8.24
N ASN A 69 37.81 5.62 -7.10
CA ASN A 69 37.37 5.02 -5.84
C ASN A 69 35.90 4.58 -5.87
N ALA A 70 35.09 5.07 -6.81
CA ALA A 70 33.69 4.65 -6.94
C ALA A 70 33.50 3.44 -7.87
N PHE A 71 34.60 2.81 -8.28
CA PHE A 71 34.65 1.68 -9.22
C PHE A 71 35.78 0.69 -8.87
N ASP A 72 36.34 0.73 -7.66
CA ASP A 72 37.48 -0.12 -7.26
C ASP A 72 37.03 -1.42 -6.57
N GLY A 73 35.74 -1.55 -6.26
CA GLY A 73 35.14 -2.67 -5.55
C GLY A 73 35.30 -2.58 -4.02
N VAL A 74 35.78 -1.46 -3.47
CA VAL A 74 36.09 -1.29 -2.05
C VAL A 74 35.11 -0.30 -1.43
N VAL A 75 34.19 -0.80 -0.60
CA VAL A 75 33.08 0.00 -0.05
C VAL A 75 33.57 1.19 0.81
N GLU A 76 34.75 1.08 1.39
CA GLU A 76 35.35 2.09 2.27
C GLU A 76 36.02 3.25 1.53
N THR A 77 36.44 3.05 0.27
CA THR A 77 36.95 4.13 -0.56
C THR A 77 35.77 4.86 -1.19
N ILE A 78 35.92 6.17 -1.39
CA ILE A 78 34.85 7.00 -1.94
C ILE A 78 35.38 7.97 -2.97
N TRP A 79 34.54 8.23 -3.97
CA TRP A 79 34.59 9.49 -4.70
C TRP A 79 33.93 10.59 -3.88
N HIS A 80 34.54 11.77 -3.85
CA HIS A 80 34.00 12.95 -3.17
C HIS A 80 34.19 14.20 -4.04
N SER A 81 33.17 15.02 -4.18
CA SER A 81 33.28 16.37 -4.77
C SER A 81 34.23 17.28 -3.95
N PRO A 82 34.88 18.31 -4.49
CA PRO A 82 35.82 19.14 -3.72
C PRO A 82 35.22 19.76 -2.44
N TRP A 83 35.95 19.73 -1.32
CA TRP A 83 35.48 20.27 -0.02
C TRP A 83 35.19 21.77 -0.04
N ASN A 84 35.87 22.51 -0.91
CA ASN A 84 35.77 23.97 -1.04
C ASN A 84 34.67 24.41 -2.03
N GLU A 85 33.88 23.49 -2.57
CA GLU A 85 32.89 23.75 -3.63
C GLU A 85 31.48 23.25 -3.24
N ALA A 86 31.17 23.25 -1.94
CA ALA A 86 29.84 22.90 -1.46
C ALA A 86 28.74 23.76 -2.12
N GLY A 87 27.71 23.11 -2.65
CA GLY A 87 26.54 23.75 -3.25
C GLY A 87 26.74 24.22 -4.69
N THR A 88 27.92 24.04 -5.29
CA THR A 88 28.16 24.39 -6.69
C THR A 88 27.74 23.24 -7.59
N TYR A 89 26.45 23.13 -7.88
CA TYR A 89 25.89 22.10 -8.77
C TYR A 89 25.85 22.54 -10.24
N PRO A 90 25.83 21.61 -11.21
CA PRO A 90 25.86 20.15 -11.04
C PRO A 90 27.27 19.60 -10.83
N PHE A 91 27.43 18.53 -10.05
CA PHE A 91 28.61 17.66 -10.12
C PHE A 91 28.35 16.55 -11.14
N SER A 92 29.22 16.42 -12.14
CA SER A 92 28.96 15.58 -13.30
C SER A 92 29.92 14.39 -13.39
N ILE A 93 29.36 13.19 -13.55
CA ILE A 93 30.09 11.96 -13.82
C ILE A 93 29.74 11.48 -15.24
N GLU A 94 30.74 11.39 -16.11
CA GLU A 94 30.59 10.88 -17.48
C GLU A 94 31.11 9.44 -17.57
N PHE A 95 30.31 8.59 -18.19
CA PHE A 95 30.59 7.18 -18.48
C PHE A 95 30.70 7.04 -20.00
N THR A 96 31.89 6.74 -20.51
CA THR A 96 32.12 6.50 -21.95
C THR A 96 32.37 5.03 -22.20
N PHE A 97 31.63 4.42 -23.13
CA PHE A 97 31.72 2.97 -23.38
C PHE A 97 32.65 2.66 -24.55
N LYS A 98 33.51 1.64 -24.42
CA LYS A 98 34.43 1.20 -25.50
C LYS A 98 33.67 0.88 -26.79
N LYS A 99 32.47 0.33 -26.66
CA LYS A 99 31.49 0.12 -27.73
C LYS A 99 30.11 0.53 -27.22
N PRO A 100 29.16 0.92 -28.08
CA PRO A 100 27.85 1.29 -27.58
C PRO A 100 27.11 0.09 -26.95
N GLU A 101 26.74 0.23 -25.68
CA GLU A 101 26.11 -0.79 -24.83
C GLU A 101 24.60 -0.55 -24.71
N ILE A 102 23.82 -1.62 -24.51
CA ILE A 102 22.38 -1.50 -24.27
C ILE A 102 22.15 -1.55 -22.76
N LEU A 103 21.80 -0.41 -22.16
CA LEU A 103 21.72 -0.23 -20.70
C LEU A 103 20.32 0.17 -20.26
N GLU A 104 20.00 -0.11 -18.99
CA GLU A 104 18.68 0.20 -18.40
C GLU A 104 18.72 0.87 -17.02
N LYS A 105 19.76 0.65 -16.21
CA LYS A 105 19.84 1.18 -14.84
C LYS A 105 21.27 1.37 -14.36
N LEU A 106 21.41 2.25 -13.38
CA LEU A 106 22.62 2.48 -12.60
C LEU A 106 22.31 2.10 -11.14
N TRP A 107 23.22 1.41 -10.48
CA TRP A 107 23.21 1.18 -9.04
C TRP A 107 24.17 2.16 -8.38
N TYR A 108 23.74 2.76 -7.29
CA TYR A 108 24.46 3.76 -6.53
C TYR A 108 24.54 3.31 -5.07
N LEU A 109 25.76 3.15 -4.57
CA LEU A 109 26.05 2.95 -3.15
C LEU A 109 26.52 4.27 -2.54
N PRO A 110 25.74 4.87 -1.62
CA PRO A 110 26.22 6.02 -0.85
C PRO A 110 27.43 5.67 0.01
N ARG A 111 28.21 6.68 0.42
CA ARG A 111 29.31 6.48 1.37
C ARG A 111 28.82 5.79 2.67
N PRO A 112 29.62 4.91 3.29
CA PRO A 112 29.22 4.23 4.53
C PRO A 112 29.27 5.15 5.76
N ASN A 113 30.22 6.09 5.80
CA ASN A 113 30.55 6.85 7.01
C ASN A 113 29.82 8.21 7.09
N GLY A 114 28.50 8.18 7.16
CA GLY A 114 27.64 9.36 7.37
C GLY A 114 27.11 10.00 6.08
N PRO A 115 26.15 10.94 6.19
CA PRO A 115 25.29 11.32 5.06
C PRO A 115 25.93 12.27 4.05
N ASN A 116 27.13 12.78 4.30
CA ASN A 116 27.73 13.86 3.51
C ASN A 116 27.80 13.53 2.00
N GLY A 117 27.12 14.33 1.18
CA GLY A 117 27.07 14.18 -0.27
C GLY A 117 26.21 13.02 -0.79
N TYR A 118 25.34 12.42 0.04
CA TYR A 118 24.30 11.51 -0.47
C TYR A 118 23.53 12.17 -1.61
N LEU A 119 23.46 11.49 -2.75
CA LEU A 119 22.75 11.96 -3.94
C LEU A 119 21.27 12.11 -3.62
N HIS A 120 20.71 13.31 -3.84
CA HIS A 120 19.30 13.61 -3.58
C HIS A 120 18.52 14.02 -4.83
N GLU A 121 19.09 14.84 -5.72
CA GLU A 121 18.44 15.27 -6.97
C GLU A 121 19.43 15.09 -8.13
N TYR A 122 18.95 14.57 -9.27
CA TYR A 122 19.82 14.21 -10.38
C TYR A 122 19.15 14.28 -11.75
N GLU A 123 19.98 14.34 -12.79
CA GLU A 123 19.62 14.07 -14.17
C GLU A 123 20.58 13.05 -14.79
N ILE A 124 20.06 12.21 -15.69
CA ILE A 124 20.89 11.33 -16.51
C ILE A 124 20.70 11.71 -17.97
N TRP A 125 21.82 11.90 -18.66
CA TRP A 125 21.89 12.20 -20.08
C TRP A 125 22.58 11.06 -20.83
N GLY A 126 22.17 10.81 -22.07
CA GLY A 126 22.76 9.77 -22.91
C GLY A 126 23.08 10.24 -24.32
N LYS A 127 24.20 9.76 -24.87
CA LYS A 127 24.58 9.84 -26.28
C LYS A 127 24.43 8.46 -26.92
N LYS A 128 23.82 8.37 -28.11
CA LYS A 128 23.70 7.10 -28.86
C LYS A 128 24.93 6.76 -29.70
N THR A 129 25.74 7.75 -30.02
CA THR A 129 26.97 7.67 -30.81
C THR A 129 28.04 8.54 -30.13
N PRO A 130 29.34 8.26 -30.33
CA PRO A 130 30.42 9.05 -29.71
C PRO A 130 30.28 10.57 -29.96
N ASP A 131 30.02 10.96 -31.21
CA ASP A 131 29.83 12.37 -31.62
C ASP A 131 28.38 12.85 -31.51
N GLY A 132 27.52 12.07 -30.84
CA GLY A 132 26.09 12.37 -30.71
C GLY A 132 25.82 13.55 -29.78
N LYS A 133 24.60 14.09 -29.87
CA LYS A 133 24.11 15.07 -28.89
C LYS A 133 23.64 14.36 -27.62
N TRP A 134 23.95 14.96 -26.47
CA TRP A 134 23.36 14.58 -25.19
C TRP A 134 21.84 14.74 -25.24
N LYS A 135 21.12 13.74 -24.74
CA LYS A 135 19.67 13.80 -24.52
C LYS A 135 19.36 13.31 -23.12
N LYS A 136 18.49 14.01 -22.42
CA LYS A 136 18.03 13.57 -21.11
C LYS A 136 17.29 12.24 -21.25
N VAL A 137 17.66 11.28 -20.41
CA VAL A 137 17.08 9.93 -20.36
C VAL A 137 16.49 9.59 -18.99
N GLN A 138 16.83 10.37 -17.96
CA GLN A 138 16.18 10.34 -16.66
C GLN A 138 16.37 11.66 -15.88
N ASN A 139 15.48 11.95 -14.93
CA ASN A 139 15.72 12.87 -13.81
C ASN A 139 14.87 12.43 -12.60
N GLY A 140 15.22 12.90 -11.40
CA GLY A 140 14.39 12.65 -10.22
C GLY A 140 15.09 12.94 -8.91
N THR A 141 14.44 12.50 -7.83
CA THR A 141 14.97 12.60 -6.47
C THR A 141 15.13 11.24 -5.81
N LEU A 142 16.04 11.15 -4.85
CA LEU A 142 16.28 9.95 -4.02
C LEU A 142 16.10 10.28 -2.53
N PRO A 143 15.65 9.31 -1.71
CA PRO A 143 15.65 9.46 -0.26
C PRO A 143 17.06 9.79 0.26
N ASP A 144 17.13 10.70 1.24
CA ASP A 144 18.37 11.03 1.94
C ASP A 144 18.71 9.93 2.95
N SER A 145 19.16 8.77 2.44
CA SER A 145 19.48 7.59 3.24
C SER A 145 20.77 6.92 2.78
N GLY A 146 21.39 6.14 3.68
CA GLY A 146 22.58 5.35 3.39
C GLY A 146 22.30 4.05 2.63
N ASP A 147 21.05 3.76 2.29
CA ASP A 147 20.70 2.55 1.54
C ASP A 147 21.18 2.66 0.10
N ALA A 148 21.60 1.54 -0.50
CA ALA A 148 21.95 1.50 -1.91
C ALA A 148 20.70 1.63 -2.78
N LYS A 149 20.84 2.24 -3.96
CA LYS A 149 19.71 2.68 -4.80
C LYS A 149 19.92 2.23 -6.24
N PHE A 150 18.88 1.72 -6.87
CA PHE A 150 18.83 1.62 -8.33
C PHE A 150 18.14 2.85 -8.92
N ILE A 151 18.81 3.46 -9.89
CA ILE A 151 18.33 4.55 -10.72
C ILE A 151 18.12 4.00 -12.12
N ALA A 152 16.89 3.64 -12.45
CA ALA A 152 16.56 3.26 -13.81
C ALA A 152 16.45 4.49 -14.71
N PHE A 153 16.77 4.30 -15.98
CA PHE A 153 16.65 5.31 -17.03
C PHE A 153 16.10 4.67 -18.30
N ARG A 154 15.67 5.48 -19.26
CA ARG A 154 15.10 4.98 -20.52
C ARG A 154 16.03 3.93 -21.16
N PRO A 155 15.59 2.66 -21.35
CA PRO A 155 16.43 1.65 -21.97
C PRO A 155 16.85 2.04 -23.38
N GLY A 156 18.13 1.82 -23.69
CA GLY A 156 18.67 2.24 -24.99
C GLY A 156 20.10 1.81 -25.23
N LYS A 157 20.50 1.89 -26.50
CA LYS A 157 21.89 1.72 -26.92
C LYS A 157 22.63 3.05 -26.79
N TYR A 158 23.61 3.12 -25.88
CA TYR A 158 24.34 4.32 -25.52
C TYR A 158 25.84 4.15 -25.82
N ALA A 159 26.46 5.19 -26.37
CA ALA A 159 27.91 5.32 -26.48
C ALA A 159 28.52 6.05 -25.26
N ALA A 160 27.73 6.89 -24.59
CA ALA A 160 28.08 7.49 -23.31
C ALA A 160 26.83 7.84 -22.49
N LEU A 161 26.97 7.85 -21.18
CA LEU A 161 26.02 8.39 -20.20
C LEU A 161 26.69 9.51 -19.39
N ARG A 162 25.89 10.42 -18.84
CA ARG A 162 26.32 11.41 -17.86
C ARG A 162 25.30 11.51 -16.74
N LEU A 163 25.75 11.38 -15.51
CA LEU A 163 24.97 11.65 -14.30
C LEU A 163 25.33 13.05 -13.80
N ASP A 164 24.35 13.95 -13.84
CA ASP A 164 24.46 15.30 -13.29
C ASP A 164 23.76 15.31 -11.92
N ILE A 165 24.53 15.42 -10.85
CA ILE A 165 24.01 15.52 -9.47
C ILE A 165 23.66 16.98 -9.23
N LEU A 166 22.36 17.26 -9.10
CA LEU A 166 21.80 18.62 -8.94
C LEU A 166 21.68 19.03 -7.47
N LYS A 167 21.57 18.05 -6.56
CA LYS A 167 21.53 18.27 -5.13
C LYS A 167 22.00 17.03 -4.40
N GLY A 168 22.78 17.23 -3.35
CA GLY A 168 23.21 16.19 -2.43
C GLY A 168 23.32 16.73 -1.01
N HIS A 169 23.39 15.81 -0.05
CA HIS A 169 23.42 16.16 1.35
C HIS A 169 24.59 17.10 1.68
N ALA A 170 24.32 18.14 2.49
CA ALA A 170 25.28 19.16 2.89
C ALA A 170 26.02 19.88 1.74
N GLY A 171 25.46 19.89 0.52
CA GLY A 171 26.05 20.61 -0.61
C GLY A 171 27.07 19.81 -1.42
N PHE A 172 27.31 18.54 -1.09
CA PHE A 172 28.34 17.73 -1.74
C PHE A 172 27.71 16.63 -2.63
N ALA A 173 28.58 15.90 -3.34
CA ALA A 173 28.26 14.67 -4.03
C ALA A 173 29.31 13.61 -3.69
N THR A 174 28.85 12.41 -3.30
CA THR A 174 29.71 11.28 -2.96
C THR A 174 29.15 9.97 -3.48
N ALA A 175 30.05 9.02 -3.72
CA ALA A 175 29.71 7.64 -4.02
C ALA A 175 30.78 6.71 -3.46
N SER A 176 30.34 5.63 -2.84
CA SER A 176 31.20 4.49 -2.53
C SER A 176 31.34 3.61 -3.76
N GLU A 177 30.24 3.28 -4.44
CA GLU A 177 30.28 2.44 -5.64
C GLU A 177 29.19 2.81 -6.65
N PHE A 178 29.52 2.61 -7.94
CA PHE A 178 28.57 2.65 -9.03
C PHE A 178 28.67 1.40 -9.89
N LEU A 179 27.52 0.84 -10.27
CA LEU A 179 27.43 -0.21 -11.30
C LEU A 179 26.43 0.17 -12.38
N LEU A 180 26.78 -0.04 -13.64
CA LEU A 180 25.86 0.13 -14.78
C LEU A 180 25.37 -1.23 -15.26
N PHE A 181 24.08 -1.37 -15.53
CA PHE A 181 23.49 -2.65 -15.91
C PHE A 181 23.04 -2.67 -17.36
N ARG A 182 23.43 -3.75 -18.05
CA ARG A 182 22.88 -4.12 -19.35
C ARG A 182 21.39 -4.42 -19.23
N LEU A 183 20.65 -4.06 -20.29
CA LEU A 183 19.24 -4.36 -20.43
C LEU A 183 19.02 -5.87 -20.30
N ASP A 184 18.11 -6.24 -19.40
CA ASP A 184 17.59 -7.60 -19.38
C ASP A 184 16.66 -7.79 -20.59
N ARG A 185 17.21 -8.34 -21.67
CA ARG A 185 16.45 -8.48 -22.92
C ARG A 185 15.26 -9.39 -22.77
N GLU A 186 15.39 -10.44 -21.97
CA GLU A 186 14.33 -11.40 -21.77
C GLU A 186 13.19 -10.78 -20.97
N ARG A 187 13.49 -10.17 -19.83
CA ARG A 187 12.53 -9.36 -19.07
C ARG A 187 11.84 -8.33 -19.96
N TRP A 188 12.61 -7.61 -20.76
CA TRP A 188 12.08 -6.57 -21.65
C TRP A 188 11.19 -7.11 -22.77
N GLU A 189 11.44 -8.34 -23.22
CA GLU A 189 10.57 -9.02 -24.16
C GLU A 189 9.28 -9.50 -23.50
N ILE A 190 9.35 -9.96 -22.25
CA ILE A 190 8.19 -10.39 -21.46
C ILE A 190 7.30 -9.20 -21.08
N ASP A 191 7.88 -8.08 -20.64
CA ASP A 191 7.14 -6.85 -20.29
C ASP A 191 6.24 -6.40 -21.43
N ARG A 192 6.74 -6.50 -22.67
CA ARG A 192 6.00 -6.07 -23.86
C ARG A 192 4.91 -7.04 -24.30
N LEU A 193 4.70 -8.13 -23.57
CA LEU A 193 3.52 -8.99 -23.71
C LEU A 193 2.30 -8.37 -23.01
N PHE A 194 2.53 -7.63 -21.92
CA PHE A 194 1.48 -7.12 -21.04
C PHE A 194 1.10 -5.67 -21.38
N SER A 195 -0.16 -5.32 -21.09
CA SER A 195 -0.67 -3.96 -21.27
C SER A 195 0.02 -2.97 -20.36
N ASP A 196 0.38 -3.42 -19.15
CA ASP A 196 0.90 -2.60 -18.09
C ASP A 196 1.69 -3.35 -17.01
N GLY A 197 2.28 -2.60 -16.08
CA GLY A 197 3.08 -3.09 -14.97
C GLY A 197 2.30 -3.91 -13.93
N SER A 198 0.97 -4.03 -14.05
CA SER A 198 0.16 -4.94 -13.23
C SER A 198 0.14 -6.36 -13.79
N PHE A 199 0.55 -6.57 -15.05
CA PHE A 199 0.55 -7.89 -15.69
C PHE A 199 -0.85 -8.54 -15.71
N SER A 200 -1.90 -7.74 -15.56
CA SER A 200 -3.29 -8.23 -15.47
C SER A 200 -3.94 -8.42 -16.84
N ALA A 201 -3.38 -7.83 -17.89
CA ALA A 201 -3.86 -8.00 -19.25
C ALA A 201 -2.71 -8.05 -20.27
N LEU A 202 -2.98 -8.72 -21.40
CA LEU A 202 -2.07 -8.72 -22.55
C LEU A 202 -2.31 -7.50 -23.42
N ARG A 203 -1.28 -7.07 -24.16
CA ARG A 203 -1.43 -6.03 -25.17
C ARG A 203 -2.42 -6.43 -26.24
N THR A 204 -3.16 -5.43 -26.71
CA THR A 204 -4.17 -5.60 -27.74
C THR A 204 -3.94 -4.64 -28.91
N ASP A 205 -4.46 -4.99 -30.07
CA ASP A 205 -4.56 -4.10 -31.21
C ASP A 205 -5.61 -3.00 -30.98
N LYS A 206 -5.78 -2.10 -31.96
CA LYS A 206 -6.79 -1.02 -31.90
C LYS A 206 -8.24 -1.51 -31.75
N LYS A 207 -8.51 -2.81 -31.93
CA LYS A 207 -9.82 -3.44 -31.80
C LYS A 207 -9.96 -4.22 -30.49
N GLY A 208 -9.00 -4.11 -29.56
CA GLY A 208 -9.01 -4.82 -28.29
C GLY A 208 -8.72 -6.32 -28.41
N LYS A 209 -8.11 -6.79 -29.51
CA LYS A 209 -7.75 -8.20 -29.69
C LYS A 209 -6.26 -8.42 -29.48
N VAL A 210 -5.91 -9.53 -28.80
CA VAL A 210 -4.51 -9.97 -28.67
C VAL A 210 -3.95 -10.36 -30.05
N PRO A 211 -2.90 -9.70 -30.56
CA PRO A 211 -2.34 -9.97 -31.88
C PRO A 211 -1.78 -11.39 -32.02
N ALA A 212 -1.80 -11.94 -33.24
CA ALA A 212 -1.34 -13.31 -33.51
C ALA A 212 0.18 -13.48 -33.34
N ASP A 213 0.94 -12.45 -33.68
CA ASP A 213 2.39 -12.35 -33.44
C ASP A 213 2.72 -12.35 -31.95
N LEU A 214 1.90 -11.71 -31.11
CA LEU A 214 2.07 -11.75 -29.65
C LEU A 214 1.90 -13.16 -29.10
N ARG A 215 0.91 -13.91 -29.58
CA ARG A 215 0.70 -15.32 -29.19
C ARG A 215 1.90 -16.19 -29.55
N LYS A 216 2.41 -16.03 -30.77
CA LYS A 216 3.63 -16.73 -31.22
C LYS A 216 4.81 -16.35 -30.34
N ARG A 217 4.93 -15.07 -29.97
CA ARG A 217 6.02 -14.58 -29.13
C ARG A 217 6.01 -15.19 -27.73
N ILE A 218 4.83 -15.34 -27.11
CA ILE A 218 4.68 -16.04 -25.82
C ILE A 218 5.25 -17.46 -25.93
N THR A 219 4.84 -18.22 -26.95
CA THR A 219 5.33 -19.60 -27.16
C THR A 219 6.84 -19.65 -27.41
N GLU A 220 7.37 -18.72 -28.22
CA GLU A 220 8.81 -18.63 -28.48
C GLU A 220 9.62 -18.37 -27.20
N LEU A 221 9.22 -17.37 -26.41
CA LEU A 221 9.87 -17.07 -25.12
C LEU A 221 9.76 -18.26 -24.17
N ARG A 222 8.57 -18.85 -24.03
CA ARG A 222 8.32 -20.01 -23.15
C ARG A 222 9.24 -21.19 -23.42
N SER A 223 9.66 -21.37 -24.68
CA SER A 223 10.55 -22.46 -25.11
C SER A 223 12.04 -22.22 -24.83
N LYS A 224 12.44 -20.98 -24.55
CA LYS A 224 13.85 -20.56 -24.39
C LYS A 224 14.19 -20.08 -22.99
N THR A 225 13.20 -19.59 -22.26
CA THR A 225 13.37 -19.08 -20.90
C THR A 225 13.75 -20.23 -19.96
N GLU A 226 14.80 -20.01 -19.16
CA GLU A 226 15.21 -20.93 -18.09
C GLU A 226 14.99 -20.32 -16.69
N ASP A 227 14.93 -18.98 -16.58
CA ASP A 227 14.68 -18.30 -15.30
C ASP A 227 13.26 -18.64 -14.79
N PRO A 228 13.13 -19.29 -13.61
CA PRO A 228 11.84 -19.68 -13.06
C PRO A 228 10.84 -18.53 -12.91
N LYS A 229 11.31 -17.32 -12.59
CA LYS A 229 10.44 -16.14 -12.41
C LYS A 229 9.80 -15.73 -13.74
N TYR A 230 10.58 -15.73 -14.82
CA TYR A 230 10.11 -15.44 -16.17
C TYR A 230 9.23 -16.57 -16.73
N LEU A 231 9.48 -17.83 -16.34
CA LEU A 231 8.57 -18.92 -16.67
C LEU A 231 7.19 -18.73 -16.03
N GLU A 232 7.10 -18.26 -14.79
CA GLU A 232 5.81 -17.94 -14.15
C GLU A 232 5.07 -16.81 -14.89
N GLU A 233 5.77 -15.75 -15.27
CA GLU A 233 5.17 -14.65 -16.05
C GLU A 233 4.65 -15.11 -17.42
N LEU A 234 5.39 -15.99 -18.09
CA LEU A 234 4.96 -16.56 -19.36
C LEU A 234 3.76 -17.50 -19.18
N ARG A 235 3.69 -18.27 -18.08
CA ARG A 235 2.49 -19.05 -17.73
C ARG A 235 1.29 -18.14 -17.46
N LEU A 236 1.51 -17.01 -16.78
CA LEU A 236 0.47 -16.00 -16.59
C LEU A 236 -0.01 -15.44 -17.94
N ALA A 237 0.92 -15.07 -18.84
CA ALA A 237 0.56 -14.63 -20.19
C ALA A 237 -0.28 -15.67 -20.95
N GLU A 238 0.10 -16.96 -20.89
CA GLU A 238 -0.68 -18.07 -21.46
C GLU A 238 -2.07 -18.21 -20.82
N SER A 239 -2.18 -18.03 -19.51
CA SER A 239 -3.44 -18.03 -18.79
C SER A 239 -4.35 -16.90 -19.26
N LEU A 240 -3.84 -15.68 -19.39
CA LEU A 240 -4.59 -14.51 -19.86
C LEU A 240 -5.15 -14.68 -21.28
N LEU A 241 -4.51 -15.46 -22.15
CA LEU A 241 -5.07 -15.82 -23.46
C LEU A 241 -6.40 -16.59 -23.34
N LYS A 242 -6.61 -17.30 -22.23
CA LYS A 242 -7.83 -18.07 -21.91
C LYS A 242 -8.85 -17.27 -21.12
N LYS A 243 -8.53 -16.03 -20.71
CA LYS A 243 -9.39 -15.12 -19.91
C LYS A 243 -9.84 -15.78 -18.60
N PRO A 244 -8.93 -15.95 -17.62
CA PRO A 244 -9.23 -16.64 -16.37
C PRO A 244 -10.36 -15.92 -15.62
N LYS A 245 -11.32 -16.69 -15.09
CA LYS A 245 -12.53 -16.14 -14.45
C LYS A 245 -12.22 -15.47 -13.11
N ASP A 246 -11.20 -15.97 -12.43
CA ASP A 246 -10.76 -15.57 -11.10
C ASP A 246 -9.79 -14.37 -11.11
N LEU A 247 -9.31 -13.93 -12.28
CA LEU A 247 -8.38 -12.80 -12.42
C LEU A 247 -8.85 -11.54 -11.68
N LYS A 248 -10.15 -11.24 -11.74
CA LYS A 248 -10.73 -10.07 -11.05
C LYS A 248 -10.62 -10.14 -9.53
N ARG A 249 -10.43 -11.34 -8.95
CA ARG A 249 -10.21 -11.56 -7.51
C ARG A 249 -8.73 -11.42 -7.12
N LYS A 250 -7.83 -11.21 -8.09
CA LYS A 250 -6.38 -11.07 -7.89
C LYS A 250 -5.86 -9.67 -8.23
N VAL A 251 -6.69 -8.82 -8.84
CA VAL A 251 -6.33 -7.50 -9.35
C VAL A 251 -7.09 -6.42 -8.58
N PHE A 252 -6.35 -5.48 -8.01
CA PHE A 252 -6.85 -4.49 -7.06
C PHE A 252 -6.47 -3.09 -7.52
N GLN A 253 -7.47 -2.23 -7.70
CA GLN A 253 -7.24 -0.79 -7.76
C GLN A 253 -7.13 -0.29 -6.31
N VAL A 254 -6.01 0.33 -5.95
CA VAL A 254 -5.71 0.68 -4.56
C VAL A 254 -6.08 2.14 -4.29
N ILE A 255 -6.98 2.34 -3.34
CA ILE A 255 -7.52 3.66 -3.02
C ILE A 255 -6.56 4.35 -2.04
N PRO A 256 -6.05 5.56 -2.33
CA PRO A 256 -5.23 6.31 -1.40
C PRO A 256 -6.05 6.73 -0.19
N LYS A 257 -5.45 6.57 1.00
CA LYS A 257 -5.98 7.01 2.28
C LYS A 257 -4.95 7.94 2.95
N PRO A 258 -5.38 8.91 3.78
CA PRO A 258 -4.45 9.57 4.70
C PRO A 258 -3.75 8.51 5.55
N SER A 259 -2.57 8.83 6.09
CA SER A 259 -1.98 7.93 7.07
C SER A 259 -2.91 7.80 8.27
N VAL A 260 -3.00 6.60 8.83
CA VAL A 260 -3.89 6.32 9.98
C VAL A 260 -3.62 7.29 11.14
N ARG A 261 -2.36 7.66 11.34
CA ARG A 261 -1.93 8.60 12.38
C ARG A 261 -2.38 10.04 12.10
N GLU A 262 -2.26 10.52 10.85
CA GLU A 262 -2.71 11.87 10.49
C GLU A 262 -4.23 11.99 10.60
N GLU A 263 -4.95 10.96 10.15
CA GLU A 263 -6.41 10.92 10.27
C GLU A 263 -6.85 10.92 11.73
N TRP A 264 -6.23 10.10 12.57
CA TRP A 264 -6.49 10.06 14.01
C TRP A 264 -6.14 11.40 14.70
N ASN A 265 -5.03 12.04 14.35
CA ASN A 265 -4.67 13.36 14.88
C ASN A 265 -5.67 14.46 14.47
N THR A 266 -6.28 14.31 13.29
CA THR A 266 -7.29 15.24 12.76
C THR A 266 -8.58 15.13 13.56
N PHE A 267 -9.10 13.91 13.72
CA PHE A 267 -10.40 13.69 14.37
C PHE A 267 -10.33 13.59 15.90
N ARG A 268 -9.14 13.30 16.46
CA ARG A 268 -8.88 13.19 17.90
C ARG A 268 -9.88 12.26 18.62
N THR A 269 -10.05 11.07 18.07
CA THR A 269 -10.93 10.05 18.65
C THR A 269 -10.17 9.11 19.60
N GLY A 270 -10.86 8.14 20.20
CA GLY A 270 -10.31 7.29 21.25
C GLY A 270 -9.21 6.37 20.73
N PHE A 271 -9.41 5.82 19.53
CA PHE A 271 -8.44 4.97 18.86
C PHE A 271 -8.40 5.26 17.35
N PRO A 272 -7.25 5.05 16.69
CA PRO A 272 -7.17 5.10 15.24
C PRO A 272 -8.01 4.00 14.57
N TRP A 273 -8.58 4.29 13.40
CA TRP A 273 -9.25 3.32 12.53
C TRP A 273 -8.24 2.45 11.74
N CYS A 274 -8.73 1.47 10.99
CA CYS A 274 -7.92 0.55 10.20
C CYS A 274 -7.59 1.09 8.80
N GLY A 275 -6.30 1.13 8.45
CA GLY A 275 -5.83 1.53 7.11
C GLY A 275 -6.07 0.48 6.02
N TYR A 276 -6.36 -0.77 6.38
CA TYR A 276 -6.39 -1.89 5.45
C TYR A 276 -7.42 -1.73 4.31
N GLN A 277 -6.99 -2.15 3.12
CA GLN A 277 -7.86 -2.51 2.00
C GLN A 277 -7.82 -4.05 1.86
N PRO A 278 -8.96 -4.74 2.06
CA PRO A 278 -9.00 -6.20 2.00
C PRO A 278 -8.78 -6.71 0.57
N THR A 279 -8.10 -7.86 0.44
CA THR A 279 -7.85 -8.53 -0.84
C THR A 279 -8.69 -9.80 -1.03
N GLY A 280 -9.16 -10.42 0.06
CA GLY A 280 -9.75 -11.77 0.02
C GLY A 280 -8.72 -12.87 -0.28
N LEU A 281 -7.43 -12.58 -0.12
CA LEU A 281 -6.33 -13.51 -0.34
C LEU A 281 -5.60 -13.83 0.97
N THR A 282 -5.05 -15.03 1.04
CA THR A 282 -4.24 -15.54 2.15
C THR A 282 -2.99 -16.21 1.63
N ILE A 283 -1.98 -16.34 2.48
CA ILE A 283 -0.71 -17.00 2.16
C ILE A 283 -0.23 -17.80 3.37
N GLU A 284 0.47 -18.92 3.15
CA GLU A 284 1.13 -19.70 4.19
C GLU A 284 2.61 -19.31 4.32
N GLU A 285 3.17 -19.46 5.52
CA GLU A 285 4.58 -19.20 5.81
C GLU A 285 5.50 -20.04 4.89
N GLY A 286 6.54 -19.40 4.34
CA GLY A 286 7.50 -19.99 3.41
C GLY A 286 7.01 -20.06 1.95
N GLU A 287 5.74 -19.75 1.67
CA GLU A 287 5.27 -19.71 0.29
C GLU A 287 5.82 -18.49 -0.46
N LYS A 288 6.15 -18.73 -1.74
CA LYS A 288 6.64 -17.70 -2.66
C LYS A 288 5.50 -17.20 -3.53
N PHE A 289 5.37 -15.88 -3.62
CA PHE A 289 4.30 -15.23 -4.37
C PHE A 289 4.82 -14.01 -5.12
N ALA A 290 4.04 -13.55 -6.11
CA ALA A 290 4.41 -12.43 -6.95
C ALA A 290 3.38 -11.30 -6.83
N VAL A 291 3.86 -10.07 -6.73
CA VAL A 291 3.05 -8.86 -6.72
C VAL A 291 3.52 -7.94 -7.84
N TYR A 292 2.64 -7.67 -8.79
CA TYR A 292 2.88 -6.77 -9.92
C TYR A 292 2.16 -5.44 -9.67
N VAL A 293 2.89 -4.33 -9.78
CA VAL A 293 2.39 -2.99 -9.45
C VAL A 293 2.47 -2.07 -10.66
N GLU A 294 1.31 -1.61 -11.14
CA GLU A 294 1.23 -0.46 -12.06
C GLU A 294 0.95 0.81 -11.26
N ALA A 295 1.78 1.83 -11.43
CA ALA A 295 1.60 3.16 -10.86
C ALA A 295 2.36 4.20 -11.69
N GLY A 296 1.84 5.44 -11.79
CA GLY A 296 2.51 6.53 -12.51
C GLY A 296 3.82 6.95 -11.83
N PHE A 297 4.71 7.63 -12.55
CA PHE A 297 6.00 8.07 -12.01
C PHE A 297 5.82 9.16 -10.94
N GLY A 298 6.52 9.03 -9.82
CA GLY A 298 6.33 9.88 -8.64
C GLY A 298 5.11 9.54 -7.79
N ASP A 299 4.17 8.71 -8.30
CA ASP A 299 3.03 8.26 -7.50
C ASP A 299 3.51 7.40 -6.32
N PRO A 300 2.86 7.56 -5.15
CA PRO A 300 3.09 6.68 -4.03
C PRO A 300 2.78 5.22 -4.36
N ILE A 301 3.60 4.32 -3.83
CA ILE A 301 3.43 2.88 -3.99
C ILE A 301 2.79 2.32 -2.71
N PRO A 302 1.69 1.56 -2.81
CA PRO A 302 1.08 0.93 -1.65
C PRO A 302 2.01 -0.09 -0.99
N ASP A 303 1.89 -0.24 0.32
CA ASP A 303 2.46 -1.37 1.05
C ASP A 303 1.55 -2.60 0.92
N LEU A 304 2.18 -3.77 0.97
CA LEU A 304 1.50 -5.05 1.24
C LEU A 304 1.70 -5.44 2.70
N VAL A 305 0.63 -5.89 3.35
CA VAL A 305 0.66 -6.39 4.73
C VAL A 305 0.13 -7.82 4.76
N ILE A 306 0.85 -8.70 5.47
CA ILE A 306 0.36 -10.01 5.92
C ILE A 306 0.02 -9.87 7.40
N ASN A 307 -1.22 -10.16 7.80
CA ASN A 307 -1.60 -10.14 9.22
C ASN A 307 -2.22 -11.49 9.64
N ASP A 308 -1.64 -12.12 10.67
CA ASP A 308 -2.16 -13.36 11.25
C ASP A 308 -3.26 -13.08 12.28
N LEU A 309 -4.46 -12.81 11.80
CA LEU A 309 -5.60 -12.53 12.68
C LEU A 309 -6.11 -13.76 13.43
N LYS A 310 -5.66 -14.98 13.10
CA LYS A 310 -6.03 -16.19 13.85
C LYS A 310 -5.36 -16.28 15.21
N CYS A 311 -4.12 -15.82 15.33
CA CYS A 311 -3.37 -15.92 16.58
C CYS A 311 -3.90 -14.98 17.68
N GLY A 312 -4.87 -14.13 17.34
CA GLY A 312 -5.49 -13.17 18.26
C GLY A 312 -4.62 -11.92 18.54
N ASN A 313 -3.33 -11.94 18.19
CA ASN A 313 -2.40 -10.83 18.35
C ASN A 313 -2.32 -9.98 17.07
N TRP A 314 -2.93 -8.78 17.11
CA TRP A 314 -2.91 -7.82 16.01
C TRP A 314 -1.51 -7.49 15.47
N ASN A 315 -0.50 -7.48 16.34
CA ASN A 315 0.86 -7.08 15.99
C ASN A 315 1.66 -8.20 15.32
N HIS A 316 1.10 -9.40 15.17
CA HIS A 316 1.71 -10.49 14.42
C HIS A 316 1.51 -10.24 12.91
N GLN A 317 2.31 -9.32 12.37
CA GLN A 317 2.22 -8.88 10.97
C GLN A 317 3.59 -8.81 10.30
N ALA A 318 3.60 -8.98 8.99
CA ALA A 318 4.74 -8.69 8.12
C ALA A 318 4.33 -7.63 7.09
N ARG A 319 5.24 -6.69 6.80
CA ARG A 319 5.00 -5.58 5.88
C ARG A 319 6.06 -5.55 4.79
N PHE A 320 5.63 -5.31 3.57
CA PHE A 320 6.50 -5.16 2.40
C PHE A 320 6.26 -3.81 1.76
N THR A 321 7.32 -3.01 1.68
CA THR A 321 7.37 -1.86 0.77
C THR A 321 7.54 -2.37 -0.64
N LEU A 322 6.55 -2.13 -1.48
CA LEU A 322 6.55 -2.57 -2.87
C LEU A 322 7.30 -1.57 -3.76
N SER A 323 7.70 -2.06 -4.93
CA SER A 323 8.24 -1.26 -6.03
C SER A 323 7.35 -1.38 -7.27
N ARG A 324 7.46 -0.42 -8.20
CA ARG A 324 6.76 -0.50 -9.50
C ARG A 324 7.19 -1.77 -10.25
N GLY A 325 6.24 -2.41 -10.92
CA GLY A 325 6.46 -3.67 -11.63
C GLY A 325 6.55 -4.85 -10.67
N ARG A 326 7.58 -5.69 -10.83
CA ARG A 326 7.69 -7.01 -10.19
C ARG A 326 8.16 -6.92 -8.75
N ASN A 327 7.48 -7.63 -7.86
CA ASN A 327 7.93 -7.90 -6.52
C ASN A 327 7.76 -9.40 -6.27
N TYR A 328 8.88 -10.14 -6.24
CA TYR A 328 8.87 -11.56 -5.88
C TYR A 328 9.18 -11.67 -4.39
N LEU A 329 8.22 -12.21 -3.64
CA LEU A 329 8.21 -12.20 -2.19
C LEU A 329 8.10 -13.64 -1.66
N GLU A 330 8.56 -13.83 -0.43
CA GLU A 330 8.37 -15.04 0.35
C GLU A 330 7.69 -14.65 1.66
N ALA A 331 6.65 -15.36 2.06
CA ALA A 331 5.86 -15.02 3.23
C ALA A 331 6.60 -15.44 4.51
N PRO A 332 7.00 -14.51 5.40
CA PRO A 332 7.67 -14.85 6.65
C PRO A 332 6.71 -15.37 7.72
N ILE A 333 5.41 -15.21 7.52
CA ILE A 333 4.32 -15.67 8.40
C ILE A 333 3.12 -16.06 7.53
N SER A 334 2.24 -16.90 8.06
CA SER A 334 0.92 -17.17 7.46
C SER A 334 -0.05 -16.05 7.78
N GLY A 335 -0.95 -15.67 6.86
CA GLY A 335 -1.95 -14.64 7.17
C GLY A 335 -2.79 -14.18 6.00
N ILE A 336 -3.63 -13.17 6.27
CA ILE A 336 -4.45 -12.48 5.26
C ILE A 336 -3.62 -11.35 4.64
N LEU A 337 -3.73 -11.20 3.32
CA LEU A 337 -3.09 -10.13 2.56
C LEU A 337 -3.96 -8.86 2.56
N TYR A 338 -3.38 -7.72 2.92
CA TYR A 338 -3.99 -6.40 2.83
C TYR A 338 -3.12 -5.44 2.06
N LEU A 339 -3.75 -4.43 1.44
CA LEU A 339 -3.05 -3.32 0.80
C LEU A 339 -3.25 -2.05 1.63
N GLU A 340 -2.21 -1.24 1.75
CA GLU A 340 -2.28 0.07 2.40
C GLU A 340 -1.61 1.14 1.53
N ASN A 341 -2.38 2.15 1.14
CA ASN A 341 -1.85 3.28 0.38
C ASN A 341 -1.96 4.56 1.22
N GLN A 342 -1.03 4.73 2.15
CA GLN A 342 -1.01 5.84 3.12
C GLN A 342 -0.38 7.12 2.55
N ALA A 343 -0.73 7.48 1.32
CA ALA A 343 -0.10 8.59 0.63
C ALA A 343 -1.10 9.43 -0.16
N MET A 344 -1.08 10.73 0.12
CA MET A 344 -1.82 11.78 -0.59
C MET A 344 -0.75 12.82 -0.97
N PRO A 345 -0.60 13.30 -2.24
CA PRO A 345 -1.69 13.74 -3.11
C PRO A 345 -1.40 13.60 -4.63
N ASN A 346 -2.02 12.65 -5.33
CA ASN A 346 -2.47 12.86 -6.72
C ASN A 346 -3.51 11.79 -7.09
N ARG A 347 -4.73 12.21 -7.44
CA ARG A 347 -5.89 11.31 -7.61
C ARG A 347 -6.12 10.86 -9.06
N GLU A 348 -5.27 11.28 -10.00
CA GLU A 348 -5.50 11.04 -11.42
C GLU A 348 -5.08 9.63 -11.89
N HIS A 349 -4.17 8.94 -11.19
CA HIS A 349 -3.82 7.53 -11.45
C HIS A 349 -3.77 6.73 -10.15
N LEU A 350 -4.73 5.81 -9.99
CA LEU A 350 -4.75 4.88 -8.87
C LEU A 350 -3.83 3.69 -9.17
N PRO A 351 -2.93 3.29 -8.26
CA PRO A 351 -2.13 2.09 -8.44
C PRO A 351 -3.00 0.86 -8.67
N VAL A 352 -2.56 -0.01 -9.58
CA VAL A 352 -3.17 -1.32 -9.82
C VAL A 352 -2.20 -2.39 -9.39
N ILE A 353 -2.63 -3.24 -8.46
CA ILE A 353 -1.84 -4.34 -7.91
C ILE A 353 -2.43 -5.66 -8.36
N HIS A 354 -1.59 -6.57 -8.83
CA HIS A 354 -1.97 -7.94 -9.19
C HIS A 354 -1.14 -8.93 -8.39
N ILE A 355 -1.80 -9.83 -7.66
CA ILE A 355 -1.16 -10.80 -6.77
C ILE A 355 -1.35 -12.22 -7.33
N GLU A 356 -0.26 -12.92 -7.56
CA GLU A 356 -0.24 -14.31 -8.04
C GLU A 356 0.39 -15.26 -7.02
N ASN A 357 -0.04 -16.53 -7.07
CA ASN A 357 0.36 -17.60 -6.15
C ASN A 357 -0.02 -17.36 -4.68
N ALA A 358 -1.14 -16.69 -4.44
CA ALA A 358 -1.82 -16.64 -3.14
C ALA A 358 -3.11 -17.47 -3.18
N HIS A 359 -3.63 -17.81 -2.01
CA HIS A 359 -4.84 -18.61 -1.85
C HIS A 359 -6.07 -17.72 -1.68
N PHE A 360 -7.21 -18.15 -2.20
CA PHE A 360 -8.47 -17.45 -1.98
C PHE A 360 -9.08 -17.83 -0.63
N MET A 361 -9.68 -16.84 0.06
CA MET A 361 -10.62 -17.08 1.15
C MET A 361 -12.01 -16.51 0.82
N PRO A 362 -13.09 -16.97 1.50
CA PRO A 362 -14.41 -16.38 1.34
C PRO A 362 -14.42 -14.90 1.69
N PHE A 363 -14.75 -14.05 0.70
CA PHE A 363 -14.76 -12.60 0.85
C PHE A 363 -16.01 -11.99 0.22
N PHE A 364 -16.83 -11.33 1.03
CA PHE A 364 -18.03 -10.64 0.59
C PHE A 364 -17.83 -9.13 0.61
N GLN A 365 -18.02 -8.46 -0.54
CA GLN A 365 -18.02 -7.01 -0.61
C GLN A 365 -19.41 -6.49 -1.00
N LEU A 366 -19.96 -5.59 -0.18
CA LEU A 366 -21.28 -4.99 -0.41
C LEU A 366 -21.32 -4.31 -1.78
N GLY A 367 -22.35 -4.61 -2.56
CA GLY A 367 -22.53 -4.06 -3.92
C GLY A 367 -21.65 -4.70 -5.01
N LYS A 368 -20.67 -5.55 -4.66
CA LYS A 368 -19.82 -6.26 -5.64
C LYS A 368 -20.04 -7.76 -5.65
N THR A 369 -20.07 -8.41 -4.48
CA THR A 369 -20.22 -9.86 -4.37
C THR A 369 -21.70 -10.24 -4.45
N THR A 370 -22.06 -11.12 -5.36
CA THR A 370 -23.41 -11.69 -5.44
C THR A 370 -23.61 -12.83 -4.45
N ALA A 371 -24.86 -13.11 -4.07
CA ALA A 371 -25.18 -14.26 -3.21
C ALA A 371 -24.69 -15.61 -3.79
N LYS A 372 -24.71 -15.75 -5.13
CA LYS A 372 -24.21 -16.94 -5.81
C LYS A 372 -22.70 -17.08 -5.67
N GLU A 373 -21.95 -16.00 -5.88
CA GLU A 373 -20.49 -15.99 -5.70
C GLU A 373 -20.12 -16.28 -4.24
N TRP A 374 -20.83 -15.66 -3.30
CA TRP A 374 -20.65 -15.93 -1.87
C TRP A 374 -20.80 -17.41 -1.53
N MET A 375 -21.92 -18.03 -1.92
CA MET A 375 -22.17 -19.46 -1.70
C MET A 375 -21.12 -20.34 -2.38
N GLN A 376 -20.60 -19.93 -3.54
CA GLN A 376 -19.54 -20.65 -4.22
C GLN A 376 -18.24 -20.57 -3.40
N MET A 377 -17.83 -19.38 -2.97
CA MET A 377 -16.62 -19.19 -2.17
C MET A 377 -16.65 -19.99 -0.87
N CYS A 378 -17.79 -20.04 -0.17
CA CYS A 378 -17.93 -20.85 1.04
C CYS A 378 -17.78 -22.37 0.81
N ARG A 379 -17.82 -22.85 -0.44
CA ARG A 379 -17.62 -24.26 -0.81
C ARG A 379 -16.22 -24.54 -1.36
N GLU A 380 -15.46 -23.50 -1.67
CA GLU A 380 -14.06 -23.62 -2.11
C GLU A 380 -13.19 -24.04 -0.91
N ILE A 381 -12.04 -24.66 -1.19
CA ILE A 381 -11.08 -25.05 -0.15
C ILE A 381 -10.58 -23.76 0.52
N ASN A 382 -10.83 -23.64 1.81
CA ASN A 382 -10.40 -22.50 2.63
C ASN A 382 -9.24 -22.94 3.52
N LEU A 383 -8.01 -22.88 2.99
CA LEU A 383 -6.79 -23.31 3.70
C LEU A 383 -6.58 -22.50 4.99
N TYR A 384 -6.91 -21.20 4.94
CA TYR A 384 -6.78 -20.32 6.09
C TYR A 384 -8.04 -20.27 6.97
N GLY A 385 -9.16 -20.94 6.72
CA GLY A 385 -10.27 -21.03 7.69
C GLY A 385 -10.92 -19.72 8.20
N MET A 386 -10.63 -18.57 7.59
CA MET A 386 -11.26 -17.26 7.90
C MET A 386 -12.17 -16.83 6.75
N ALA A 387 -13.01 -15.84 7.00
CA ALA A 387 -13.81 -15.15 5.99
C ALA A 387 -13.91 -13.67 6.31
N GLU A 388 -14.12 -12.86 5.26
CA GLU A 388 -14.20 -11.40 5.38
C GLU A 388 -15.45 -10.81 4.75
N PHE A 389 -15.93 -9.72 5.35
CA PHE A 389 -17.01 -8.90 4.85
C PHE A 389 -16.55 -7.44 4.81
N SER A 390 -16.78 -6.75 3.69
CA SER A 390 -16.41 -5.34 3.57
C SER A 390 -17.50 -4.50 2.91
N SER A 391 -17.59 -3.26 3.37
CA SER A 391 -18.33 -2.19 2.72
C SER A 391 -17.45 -0.94 2.69
N GLU A 392 -18.03 0.26 2.58
CA GLU A 392 -17.25 1.50 2.46
C GLU A 392 -16.53 1.85 3.76
N HIS A 393 -17.20 1.67 4.90
CA HIS A 393 -16.68 2.06 6.22
C HIS A 393 -16.35 0.89 7.14
N ILE A 394 -16.62 -0.35 6.70
CA ILE A 394 -16.63 -1.54 7.57
C ILE A 394 -15.77 -2.65 6.99
N LEU A 395 -15.01 -3.30 7.86
CA LEU A 395 -14.35 -4.58 7.62
C LEU A 395 -14.67 -5.53 8.78
N ILE A 396 -15.10 -6.75 8.48
CA ILE A 396 -15.35 -7.80 9.47
C ILE A 396 -14.52 -9.02 9.09
N THR A 397 -13.70 -9.52 10.00
CA THR A 397 -12.92 -10.75 9.82
C THR A 397 -13.29 -11.74 10.92
N ALA A 398 -13.73 -12.93 10.53
CA ALA A 398 -14.21 -13.96 11.44
C ALA A 398 -13.82 -15.36 10.96
N THR A 399 -13.86 -16.34 11.86
CA THR A 399 -13.68 -17.75 11.47
C THR A 399 -14.84 -18.19 10.60
N ILE A 400 -14.55 -19.04 9.59
CA ILE A 400 -15.61 -19.57 8.73
C ILE A 400 -16.65 -20.37 9.53
N GLU A 401 -16.24 -20.98 10.64
CA GLU A 401 -17.15 -21.67 11.57
C GLU A 401 -18.21 -20.71 12.14
N ASN A 402 -17.79 -19.58 12.73
CA ASN A 402 -18.73 -18.61 13.30
C ASN A 402 -19.58 -17.95 12.21
N VAL A 403 -19.02 -17.69 11.04
CA VAL A 403 -19.76 -17.18 9.89
C VAL A 403 -20.89 -18.15 9.50
N MET A 404 -20.58 -19.43 9.29
CA MET A 404 -21.58 -20.42 8.90
C MET A 404 -22.64 -20.65 9.99
N LYS A 405 -22.30 -20.41 11.25
CA LYS A 405 -23.20 -20.58 12.39
C LYS A 405 -24.14 -19.39 12.62
N HIS A 406 -23.69 -18.17 12.34
CA HIS A 406 -24.37 -16.96 12.82
C HIS A 406 -24.82 -15.99 11.72
N LEU A 407 -24.17 -15.97 10.57
CA LEU A 407 -24.54 -15.09 9.47
C LEU A 407 -25.93 -15.46 8.95
N ASP A 408 -26.84 -14.47 8.94
CA ASP A 408 -28.16 -14.60 8.34
C ASP A 408 -28.17 -14.13 6.88
N ASP A 409 -27.76 -12.89 6.63
CA ASP A 409 -27.69 -12.30 5.30
C ASP A 409 -26.54 -11.27 5.25
N PRO A 410 -25.51 -11.48 4.41
CA PRO A 410 -24.34 -10.59 4.36
C PRO A 410 -24.65 -9.18 3.83
N VAL A 411 -25.65 -9.03 2.96
CA VAL A 411 -26.08 -7.72 2.47
C VAL A 411 -26.80 -6.98 3.59
N ARG A 412 -27.72 -7.65 4.30
CA ARG A 412 -28.44 -7.05 5.42
C ARG A 412 -27.51 -6.70 6.57
N LEU A 413 -26.52 -7.55 6.84
CA LEU A 413 -25.51 -7.32 7.86
C LEU A 413 -24.71 -6.05 7.57
N LEU A 414 -24.08 -5.95 6.40
CA LEU A 414 -23.25 -4.80 6.06
C LEU A 414 -24.07 -3.51 5.95
N LYS A 415 -25.31 -3.56 5.45
CA LYS A 415 -26.22 -2.41 5.49
C LYS A 415 -26.55 -1.95 6.91
N ALA A 416 -26.63 -2.86 7.87
CA ALA A 416 -26.85 -2.50 9.26
C ALA A 416 -25.64 -1.78 9.87
N TYR A 417 -24.42 -2.19 9.50
CA TYR A 417 -23.20 -1.50 9.93
C TYR A 417 -22.97 -0.17 9.20
N GLU A 418 -23.28 -0.07 7.90
CA GLU A 418 -23.26 1.22 7.19
C GLU A 418 -24.28 2.20 7.80
N PHE A 419 -25.46 1.71 8.19
CA PHE A 419 -26.41 2.52 8.95
C PHE A 419 -25.83 2.99 10.30
N LEU A 420 -25.06 2.15 11.01
CA LEU A 420 -24.36 2.58 12.24
C LEU A 420 -23.30 3.63 11.93
N ALA A 421 -22.49 3.42 10.89
CA ALA A 421 -21.46 4.37 10.45
C ALA A 421 -22.08 5.73 10.14
N ASP A 422 -23.24 5.76 9.48
CA ASP A 422 -24.00 6.98 9.22
C ASP A 422 -24.43 7.70 10.50
N ARG A 423 -24.95 6.97 11.48
CA ARG A 423 -25.38 7.56 12.77
C ARG A 423 -24.19 8.08 13.57
N TYR A 424 -23.05 7.39 13.52
CA TYR A 424 -21.85 7.85 14.22
C TYR A 424 -21.25 9.08 13.53
N ALA A 425 -21.23 9.11 12.20
CA ALA A 425 -20.84 10.30 11.44
C ALA A 425 -21.73 11.50 11.76
N GLU A 426 -23.05 11.30 11.79
CA GLU A 426 -24.04 12.33 12.16
C GLU A 426 -23.78 12.90 13.56
N LEU A 427 -23.61 12.02 14.56
CA LEU A 427 -23.31 12.44 15.94
C LEU A 427 -21.99 13.20 16.07
N MET A 428 -21.00 12.88 15.24
CA MET A 428 -19.69 13.53 15.22
C MET A 428 -19.68 14.82 14.38
N GLY A 429 -20.77 15.14 13.68
CA GLY A 429 -20.86 16.28 12.78
C GLY A 429 -20.10 16.08 11.47
N PHE A 430 -19.87 14.84 11.03
CA PHE A 430 -19.20 14.55 9.77
C PHE A 430 -20.14 14.62 8.57
N SER A 431 -19.69 15.28 7.51
CA SER A 431 -20.37 15.41 6.22
C SER A 431 -19.33 15.47 5.10
N ASP A 432 -19.41 14.54 4.14
CA ASP A 432 -18.52 14.55 2.96
C ASP A 432 -18.82 15.72 1.99
N GLU A 433 -19.96 16.38 2.17
CA GLU A 433 -20.36 17.56 1.42
C GLU A 433 -19.92 18.88 2.09
N ASP A 434 -19.31 18.82 3.28
CA ASP A 434 -18.80 20.02 3.95
C ASP A 434 -17.63 20.62 3.14
N GLU A 435 -17.56 21.94 3.04
CA GLU A 435 -16.45 22.60 2.33
C GLU A 435 -15.11 22.40 3.05
N ASN A 436 -15.15 22.21 4.37
CA ASN A 436 -13.98 21.96 5.20
C ASN A 436 -13.68 20.45 5.25
N PRO A 437 -12.56 19.98 4.67
CA PRO A 437 -12.22 18.56 4.62
C PRO A 437 -11.98 17.93 5.99
N VAL A 438 -11.79 18.71 7.06
CA VAL A 438 -11.68 18.18 8.43
C VAL A 438 -13.02 17.69 8.99
N HIS A 439 -14.13 18.05 8.34
CA HIS A 439 -15.47 17.55 8.68
C HIS A 439 -15.88 16.37 7.76
N HIS A 440 -15.04 15.97 6.81
CA HIS A 440 -15.32 14.79 5.98
C HIS A 440 -15.22 13.53 6.82
N ARG A 441 -15.87 12.46 6.35
CA ARG A 441 -15.81 11.17 7.05
C ARG A 441 -14.39 10.59 7.01
N PRO A 442 -14.01 9.82 8.06
CA PRO A 442 -12.79 9.03 8.03
C PRO A 442 -12.76 8.09 6.81
N ARG A 443 -11.60 7.99 6.17
CA ARG A 443 -11.33 7.10 5.02
C ARG A 443 -10.78 5.75 5.47
N CYS A 444 -10.22 5.66 6.67
CA CYS A 444 -9.92 4.37 7.31
C CYS A 444 -11.21 3.71 7.83
N VAL A 445 -11.21 2.39 7.88
CA VAL A 445 -12.43 1.59 8.15
C VAL A 445 -12.50 1.14 9.60
N MET A 446 -13.72 0.90 10.09
CA MET A 446 -13.94 0.18 11.34
C MET A 446 -13.74 -1.32 11.11
N HIS A 447 -12.71 -1.89 11.75
CA HIS A 447 -12.41 -3.32 11.65
C HIS A 447 -12.93 -4.07 12.87
N LEU A 448 -13.79 -5.06 12.65
CA LEU A 448 -14.29 -5.98 13.67
C LEU A 448 -13.63 -7.34 13.47
N THR A 449 -13.03 -7.88 14.53
CA THR A 449 -12.25 -9.12 14.45
C THR A 449 -12.68 -10.12 15.52
N GLU A 450 -12.68 -11.40 15.17
CA GLU A 450 -12.84 -12.49 16.11
C GLU A 450 -11.54 -12.78 16.87
N VAL A 451 -11.65 -13.06 18.17
CA VAL A 451 -10.55 -13.51 19.04
C VAL A 451 -11.01 -14.64 19.97
N ASP A 452 -10.05 -15.29 20.63
CA ASP A 452 -10.25 -16.40 21.56
C ASP A 452 -9.96 -16.03 23.03
N HIS A 453 -9.74 -14.75 23.30
CA HIS A 453 -9.44 -14.20 24.62
C HIS A 453 -10.15 -12.86 24.80
N MET A 454 -10.47 -12.51 26.06
CA MET A 454 -11.31 -11.35 26.43
C MET A 454 -12.71 -11.41 25.80
N PHE A 455 -13.72 -10.80 26.43
CA PHE A 455 -15.09 -10.95 25.94
C PHE A 455 -15.37 -10.04 24.72
N MET A 456 -15.19 -8.73 24.89
CA MET A 456 -15.27 -7.70 23.85
C MET A 456 -14.32 -6.58 24.26
N TYR A 457 -13.63 -5.95 23.30
CA TYR A 457 -12.82 -4.75 23.56
C TYR A 457 -12.55 -3.94 22.28
N ALA A 458 -12.22 -2.66 22.46
CA ALA A 458 -11.71 -1.77 21.44
C ALA A 458 -10.24 -1.44 21.69
N THR A 459 -9.47 -1.28 20.61
CA THR A 459 -8.08 -0.84 20.67
C THR A 459 -7.70 -0.18 19.35
N SER A 460 -6.45 0.26 19.20
CA SER A 460 -5.95 0.80 17.94
C SER A 460 -6.28 -0.14 16.78
N PHE A 461 -6.83 0.44 15.71
CA PHE A 461 -7.15 -0.20 14.43
C PHE A 461 -8.38 -1.12 14.41
N ARG A 462 -8.85 -1.64 15.55
CA ARG A 462 -9.94 -2.64 15.55
C ARG A 462 -10.77 -2.68 16.83
N THR A 463 -11.94 -3.31 16.70
CA THR A 463 -12.66 -3.92 17.81
C THR A 463 -12.53 -5.44 17.72
N ALA A 464 -12.50 -6.11 18.86
CA ALA A 464 -12.27 -7.54 18.98
C ALA A 464 -13.36 -8.19 19.84
N TYR A 465 -13.80 -9.37 19.42
CA TYR A 465 -14.93 -10.07 20.02
C TYR A 465 -14.58 -11.54 20.21
N HIS A 466 -14.86 -12.07 21.41
CA HIS A 466 -14.73 -13.49 21.67
C HIS A 466 -15.56 -14.31 20.67
N ARG A 467 -15.11 -15.51 20.32
CA ARG A 467 -15.86 -16.49 19.53
C ARG A 467 -17.33 -16.67 19.98
N ASP A 468 -17.62 -16.58 21.28
CA ASP A 468 -18.98 -16.69 21.82
C ASP A 468 -19.84 -15.42 21.65
N ALA A 469 -19.19 -14.27 21.47
CA ALA A 469 -19.82 -12.98 21.23
C ALA A 469 -20.17 -12.75 19.75
N MET A 470 -19.60 -13.53 18.83
CA MET A 470 -19.69 -13.31 17.38
C MET A 470 -21.12 -13.34 16.82
N LYS A 471 -22.09 -13.96 17.50
CA LYS A 471 -23.51 -13.85 17.10
C LYS A 471 -24.00 -12.40 17.08
N SER A 472 -23.57 -11.58 18.04
CA SER A 472 -23.94 -10.15 18.09
C SER A 472 -23.31 -9.34 16.97
N VAL A 473 -22.19 -9.81 16.41
CA VAL A 473 -21.42 -9.17 15.34
C VAL A 473 -21.91 -9.59 13.96
N LEU A 474 -22.19 -10.89 13.75
CA LEU A 474 -22.42 -11.49 12.43
C LEU A 474 -23.90 -11.66 12.07
N ASN A 475 -24.81 -11.64 13.05
CA ASN A 475 -26.23 -11.80 12.79
C ASN A 475 -26.93 -10.44 12.71
N SER A 476 -27.42 -10.05 11.54
CA SER A 476 -28.00 -8.72 11.32
C SER A 476 -29.20 -8.45 12.22
N SER A 477 -30.04 -9.47 12.51
CA SER A 477 -31.16 -9.30 13.43
C SER A 477 -30.72 -9.15 14.89
N ALA A 478 -29.68 -9.87 15.32
CA ALA A 478 -29.16 -9.74 16.69
C ALA A 478 -28.49 -8.39 16.89
N PHE A 479 -27.69 -7.97 15.91
CA PHE A 479 -27.06 -6.65 15.88
C PHE A 479 -28.10 -5.53 15.97
N LEU A 480 -29.14 -5.55 15.14
CA LEU A 480 -30.14 -4.47 15.15
C LEU A 480 -31.03 -4.49 16.41
N LYS A 481 -31.41 -5.65 16.95
CA LYS A 481 -32.37 -5.71 18.07
C LYS A 481 -31.72 -5.59 19.44
N SER A 482 -30.46 -6.00 19.58
CA SER A 482 -29.80 -6.14 20.88
C SER A 482 -28.27 -5.98 20.78
N GLY A 483 -27.78 -5.17 19.83
CA GLY A 483 -26.36 -5.05 19.49
C GLY A 483 -25.53 -4.16 20.40
N TRP A 484 -25.92 -3.96 21.67
CA TRP A 484 -25.24 -3.02 22.57
C TRP A 484 -23.72 -3.24 22.65
N GLY A 485 -23.27 -4.50 22.68
CA GLY A 485 -21.84 -4.84 22.70
C GLY A 485 -21.07 -4.22 21.52
N PRO A 486 -21.34 -4.64 20.27
CA PRO A 486 -20.70 -4.04 19.10
C PRO A 486 -20.88 -2.52 18.97
N TRP A 487 -22.04 -1.97 19.35
CA TRP A 487 -22.23 -0.51 19.35
C TRP A 487 -21.28 0.17 20.33
N HIS A 488 -21.16 -0.37 21.54
CA HIS A 488 -20.29 0.13 22.60
C HIS A 488 -18.81 0.06 22.20
N GLU A 489 -18.32 -1.08 21.71
CA GLU A 489 -16.92 -1.20 21.29
C GLU A 489 -16.56 -0.25 20.14
N LEU A 490 -17.44 -0.14 19.13
CA LEU A 490 -17.23 0.84 18.06
C LEU A 490 -17.31 2.28 18.58
N GLY A 491 -18.09 2.54 19.63
CA GLY A 491 -18.14 3.83 20.32
C GLY A 491 -16.79 4.22 20.91
N HIS A 492 -16.02 3.28 21.47
CA HIS A 492 -14.68 3.56 21.98
C HIS A 492 -13.71 4.04 20.90
N ILE A 493 -13.87 3.56 19.65
CA ILE A 493 -13.07 4.07 18.52
C ILE A 493 -13.34 5.56 18.29
N HIS A 494 -14.59 6.01 18.48
CA HIS A 494 -15.04 7.38 18.19
C HIS A 494 -14.91 8.34 19.38
N GLN A 495 -14.87 7.81 20.60
CA GLN A 495 -14.87 8.54 21.87
C GLN A 495 -13.80 9.62 21.93
N MET A 496 -14.18 10.90 21.93
CA MET A 496 -13.18 11.97 21.97
C MET A 496 -12.61 12.17 23.39
N PRO A 497 -11.28 12.30 23.55
CA PRO A 497 -10.66 12.56 24.84
C PRO A 497 -11.13 13.85 25.55
N HIS A 498 -11.59 14.84 24.79
CA HIS A 498 -11.98 16.16 25.33
C HIS A 498 -13.19 16.10 26.28
N TYR A 499 -14.07 15.12 26.11
CA TYR A 499 -15.18 14.87 27.05
C TYR A 499 -15.07 13.50 27.74
N CYS A 500 -14.04 12.71 27.44
CA CYS A 500 -13.70 11.48 28.14
C CYS A 500 -12.58 11.71 29.18
N PHE A 501 -12.86 12.55 30.18
CA PHE A 501 -11.97 12.75 31.32
C PHE A 501 -11.98 11.54 32.27
N GLU A 502 -11.19 11.60 33.34
CA GLU A 502 -11.05 10.52 34.32
C GLU A 502 -12.41 9.94 34.74
N GLY A 503 -12.52 8.61 34.82
CA GLY A 503 -13.76 7.92 35.20
C GLY A 503 -14.90 7.94 34.17
N MET A 504 -14.69 8.49 32.97
CA MET A 504 -15.72 8.61 31.92
C MET A 504 -15.56 7.66 30.74
N THR A 505 -14.53 6.81 30.74
CA THR A 505 -14.24 5.84 29.66
C THR A 505 -15.44 4.94 29.36
N GLU A 506 -16.02 4.31 30.38
CA GLU A 506 -17.20 3.43 30.25
C GLU A 506 -18.54 4.19 30.21
N VAL A 507 -18.50 5.53 30.25
CA VAL A 507 -19.69 6.38 30.26
C VAL A 507 -19.90 7.00 28.90
N THR A 508 -18.95 7.80 28.42
CA THR A 508 -19.12 8.63 27.22
C THR A 508 -19.15 7.82 25.93
N VAL A 509 -18.56 6.62 25.94
CA VAL A 509 -18.75 5.60 24.90
C VAL A 509 -20.22 5.29 24.66
N ASN A 510 -21.04 5.30 25.71
CA ASN A 510 -22.46 4.96 25.60
C ASN A 510 -23.32 6.10 25.05
N ILE A 511 -22.76 7.29 24.78
CA ILE A 511 -23.43 8.32 23.97
C ILE A 511 -23.69 7.76 22.57
N TYR A 512 -22.69 7.10 21.98
CA TYR A 512 -22.78 6.45 20.68
C TYR A 512 -23.76 5.27 20.70
N SER A 513 -23.65 4.39 21.71
CA SER A 513 -24.56 3.25 21.87
C SER A 513 -26.03 3.67 22.02
N LEU A 514 -26.30 4.72 22.80
CA LEU A 514 -27.65 5.28 22.95
C LEU A 514 -28.13 5.94 21.67
N HIS A 515 -27.27 6.67 20.97
CA HIS A 515 -27.62 7.29 19.70
C HIS A 515 -27.99 6.23 18.66
N MET A 516 -27.23 5.13 18.57
CA MET A 516 -27.58 3.99 17.71
C MET A 516 -28.91 3.36 18.13
N GLN A 517 -29.11 3.08 19.41
CA GLN A 517 -30.34 2.48 19.92
C GLN A 517 -31.58 3.33 19.59
N THR A 518 -31.52 4.63 19.82
CA THR A 518 -32.64 5.53 19.57
C THR A 518 -32.87 5.83 18.09
N SER A 519 -31.81 5.82 17.28
CA SER A 519 -31.91 5.85 15.80
C SER A 519 -32.66 4.65 15.23
N LEU A 520 -32.59 3.50 15.91
CA LEU A 520 -33.40 2.31 15.60
C LEU A 520 -34.84 2.40 16.15
N ARG A 521 -35.22 3.57 16.68
CA ARG A 521 -36.52 3.83 17.33
C ARG A 521 -36.81 2.91 18.52
N GLN A 522 -35.75 2.39 19.14
CA GLN A 522 -35.87 1.62 20.36
C GLN A 522 -35.91 2.55 21.56
N LYS A 523 -36.56 2.08 22.62
CA LYS A 523 -36.60 2.82 23.88
C LYS A 523 -35.18 2.95 24.45
N ALA A 524 -34.79 4.17 24.80
CA ALA A 524 -33.46 4.45 25.35
C ALA A 524 -33.22 3.62 26.62
N ARG A 525 -32.04 3.02 26.76
CA ARG A 525 -31.66 2.17 27.89
C ARG A 525 -31.71 2.88 29.24
N ILE A 526 -31.62 4.21 29.21
CA ILE A 526 -31.69 5.10 30.38
C ILE A 526 -33.09 5.65 30.65
N ASP A 527 -34.08 5.33 29.82
CA ASP A 527 -35.48 5.77 29.99
C ASP A 527 -36.36 4.67 30.62
N THR A 528 -35.82 3.86 31.53
CA THR A 528 -36.63 2.87 32.26
C THR A 528 -37.25 3.48 33.52
N PRO A 529 -38.38 2.96 34.03
CA PRO A 529 -38.96 3.43 35.30
C PRO A 529 -37.95 3.42 36.46
N GLU A 530 -37.06 2.43 36.49
CA GLU A 530 -36.01 2.31 37.51
C GLU A 530 -34.99 3.44 37.39
N MET A 531 -34.54 3.76 36.17
CA MET A 531 -33.62 4.88 35.93
C MET A 531 -34.28 6.23 36.20
N GLN A 532 -35.54 6.41 35.82
CA GLN A 532 -36.31 7.61 36.14
C GLN A 532 -36.41 7.82 37.65
N LYS A 533 -36.68 6.75 38.42
CA LYS A 533 -36.68 6.79 39.88
C LYS A 533 -35.31 7.20 40.43
N LYS A 534 -34.22 6.57 39.99
CA LYS A 534 -32.85 6.93 40.41
C LYS A 534 -32.52 8.39 40.11
N LEU A 535 -32.94 8.90 38.95
CA LEU A 535 -32.73 10.30 38.57
C LEU A 535 -33.52 11.27 39.45
N LEU A 536 -34.79 10.97 39.76
CA LEU A 536 -35.59 11.79 40.68
C LEU A 536 -34.97 11.84 42.08
N GLU A 537 -34.52 10.69 42.58
CA GLU A 537 -33.81 10.59 43.86
C GLU A 537 -32.49 11.38 43.85
N TYR A 538 -31.72 11.29 42.77
CA TYR A 538 -30.50 12.08 42.57
C TYR A 538 -30.81 13.58 42.56
N PHE A 539 -31.84 14.02 41.83
CA PHE A 539 -32.20 15.43 41.73
C PHE A 539 -32.73 16.05 43.03
N ALA A 540 -33.25 15.22 43.94
CA ALA A 540 -33.70 15.64 45.26
C ALA A 540 -32.56 15.85 46.28
N ARG A 541 -31.32 15.44 45.96
CA ARG A 541 -30.16 15.62 46.86
C ARG A 541 -29.77 17.10 46.96
N PRO A 542 -29.40 17.60 48.15
CA PRO A 542 -29.00 19.00 48.33
C PRO A 542 -27.67 19.35 47.65
N HIS A 543 -26.81 18.35 47.45
CA HIS A 543 -25.58 18.44 46.67
C HIS A 543 -25.56 17.31 45.64
N ARG A 544 -25.21 17.64 44.40
CA ARG A 544 -25.29 16.73 43.25
C ARG A 544 -23.97 16.79 42.50
N ASP A 545 -23.34 15.63 42.37
CA ASP A 545 -22.10 15.44 41.61
C ASP A 545 -22.25 14.18 40.77
N TYR A 546 -22.35 14.33 39.45
CA TYR A 546 -22.48 13.18 38.54
C TYR A 546 -21.17 12.38 38.50
N HIS A 547 -20.03 13.03 38.69
CA HIS A 547 -18.73 12.37 38.61
C HIS A 547 -18.53 11.37 39.76
N ALA A 548 -19.10 11.66 40.93
CA ALA A 548 -19.08 10.80 42.12
C ALA A 548 -20.05 9.61 42.08
N GLU A 549 -20.97 9.52 41.11
CA GLU A 549 -21.87 8.35 41.01
C GLU A 549 -21.06 7.08 40.65
N GLU A 550 -21.50 5.90 41.10
CA GLU A 550 -20.83 4.63 40.70
C GLU A 550 -21.45 4.03 39.43
N ASP A 551 -22.75 4.25 39.23
CA ASP A 551 -23.50 3.71 38.09
C ASP A 551 -23.20 4.50 36.81
N VAL A 552 -22.57 3.84 35.83
CA VAL A 552 -22.21 4.44 34.54
C VAL A 552 -23.42 5.01 33.80
N PHE A 553 -24.60 4.40 33.95
CA PHE A 553 -25.83 4.88 33.30
C PHE A 553 -26.40 6.12 34.00
N MET A 554 -26.14 6.30 35.30
CA MET A 554 -26.45 7.54 36.01
C MET A 554 -25.58 8.68 35.51
N LYS A 555 -24.27 8.45 35.31
CA LYS A 555 -23.37 9.45 34.72
C LYS A 555 -23.78 9.82 33.28
N LEU A 556 -24.14 8.81 32.49
CA LEU A 556 -24.57 8.98 31.10
C LEU A 556 -25.84 9.82 30.97
N ALA A 557 -26.74 9.76 31.96
CA ALA A 557 -27.98 10.51 31.95
C ALA A 557 -27.77 12.02 31.81
N MET A 558 -26.66 12.57 32.32
CA MET A 558 -26.30 13.97 32.11
C MET A 558 -26.18 14.31 30.61
N PHE A 559 -25.42 13.52 29.85
CA PHE A 559 -25.24 13.74 28.41
C PHE A 559 -26.52 13.53 27.63
N TRP A 560 -27.32 12.53 28.04
CA TRP A 560 -28.62 12.31 27.41
C TRP A 560 -29.58 13.48 27.61
N GLN A 561 -29.59 14.09 28.79
CA GLN A 561 -30.40 15.27 29.06
C GLN A 561 -29.99 16.45 28.19
N LEU A 562 -28.70 16.61 27.89
CA LEU A 562 -28.25 17.62 26.92
C LEU A 562 -28.85 17.36 25.54
N LYS A 563 -28.77 16.12 25.04
CA LYS A 563 -29.40 15.75 23.77
C LYS A 563 -30.91 16.01 23.76
N MET A 564 -31.62 15.64 24.82
CA MET A 564 -33.06 15.89 24.94
C MET A 564 -33.41 17.39 25.00
N ALA A 565 -32.54 18.22 25.57
CA ALA A 565 -32.76 19.65 25.69
C ALA A 565 -32.45 20.42 24.39
N PHE A 566 -31.42 20.02 23.66
CA PHE A 566 -30.89 20.79 22.52
C PHE A 566 -31.19 20.16 21.15
N GLY A 567 -31.61 18.90 21.11
CA GLY A 567 -31.90 18.18 19.88
C GLY A 567 -30.80 17.20 19.47
N ASP A 568 -31.04 16.55 18.33
CA ASP A 568 -30.10 15.59 17.74
C ASP A 568 -28.80 16.24 17.30
#